data_AF-L8TPJ2-F1
#
_entry.id   AF-L8TPJ2-F1
#
_cell.length_a   1.000
_cell.length_b   1.000
_cell.length_c   1.000
_cell.angle_alpha   90.00
_cell.angle_beta   90.00
_cell.angle_gamma   90.00
#
_symmetry.space_group_name_H-M   'P 1'
#
loop_
_entity.id
_entity.type
_entity.pdbx_description
1 polymer ?
#
loop_
_entity_poly.entity_id
_entity_poly.type
_entity_poly.pdbx_seq_one_letter_code
_entity_poly.pdbx_strand_id
1 'polypeptide(L)'
;MPHPLSSGTPLADTRYLVHGVSWDGPPAITAADDGGAPVLRLQAPSGDFRHVSLHPGARLGFRVADPAKSCLGHLLVHSSTRRDHILCAAGARAVRGKQCERCFMLDESRLIHDFHRGGRVTPGLREYLMQEHWLYVATFAGGASKVGTASGPRKWNRLAEQGAAAARYVARARDGRVVRILEDLVTAEAGLPQQVRSAAKAEALLRPLPAPELDAINARLAAEARALLADTAVEGFTVVDEPWIRPRQASLLHGPGARHPYPHPLDSDGHGFTVTGLGGHNALARLDGADAAFVVNLGQLAARTVILGDFASEVPALQEALF
;
A
#
# COMPACT_ATOMS: atom_id res chain seq x y z
N MET A 1 3.48 -32.60 -0.04
CA MET A 1 4.84 -32.59 -0.63
C MET A 1 5.04 -31.22 -1.26
N PRO A 2 5.75 -30.30 -0.60
CA PRO A 2 5.97 -28.96 -1.15
C PRO A 2 6.99 -29.03 -2.29
N HIS A 3 6.62 -28.53 -3.47
CA HIS A 3 7.53 -28.35 -4.59
C HIS A 3 8.58 -27.29 -4.24
N PRO A 4 9.87 -27.51 -4.54
CA PRO A 4 10.90 -26.51 -4.33
C PRO A 4 10.67 -25.32 -5.27
N LEU A 5 10.69 -24.11 -4.72
CA LEU A 5 10.76 -22.87 -5.46
C LEU A 5 12.04 -22.88 -6.29
N SER A 6 11.90 -22.99 -7.61
CA SER A 6 13.02 -22.90 -8.55
C SER A 6 13.63 -21.50 -8.47
N SER A 7 14.77 -21.39 -7.81
CA SER A 7 15.68 -20.25 -7.88
C SER A 7 16.38 -20.26 -9.24
N GLY A 8 15.64 -19.96 -10.30
CA GLY A 8 16.23 -19.75 -11.62
C GLY A 8 17.08 -18.49 -11.62
N THR A 9 18.37 -18.63 -11.97
CA THR A 9 19.24 -17.51 -12.30
C THR A 9 18.56 -16.66 -13.38
N PRO A 10 18.35 -15.35 -13.18
CA PRO A 10 17.70 -14.52 -14.19
C PRO A 10 18.51 -14.57 -15.49
N LEU A 11 17.83 -14.84 -16.61
CA LEU A 11 18.39 -14.53 -17.92
C LEU A 11 18.69 -13.03 -17.93
N ALA A 12 19.94 -12.67 -18.19
CA ALA A 12 20.35 -11.29 -18.39
C ALA A 12 19.36 -10.62 -19.35
N ASP A 13 18.86 -9.43 -18.98
CA ASP A 13 17.88 -8.62 -19.72
C ASP A 13 16.40 -9.03 -19.67
N THR A 14 15.99 -9.96 -18.81
CA THR A 14 14.55 -10.23 -18.62
C THR A 14 13.81 -8.97 -18.17
N ARG A 15 12.79 -8.57 -18.96
CA ARG A 15 11.93 -7.41 -18.69
C ARG A 15 10.72 -7.82 -17.85
N TYR A 16 10.59 -7.24 -16.67
CA TYR A 16 9.51 -7.50 -15.73
C TYR A 16 8.57 -6.30 -15.61
N LEU A 17 7.26 -6.55 -15.70
CA LEU A 17 6.25 -5.54 -15.39
C LEU A 17 6.04 -5.47 -13.87
N VAL A 18 6.20 -4.29 -13.27
CA VAL A 18 6.06 -4.10 -11.82
C VAL A 18 4.59 -3.91 -11.46
N HIS A 19 4.05 -4.79 -10.60
CA HIS A 19 2.68 -4.66 -10.08
C HIS A 19 2.63 -3.73 -8.85
N GLY A 20 3.73 -3.68 -8.10
CA GLY A 20 3.91 -2.83 -6.93
C GLY A 20 4.33 -3.64 -5.71
N VAL A 21 4.31 -2.98 -4.55
CA VAL A 21 4.59 -3.63 -3.27
C VAL A 21 3.35 -4.40 -2.80
N SER A 22 3.55 -5.66 -2.41
CA SER A 22 2.51 -6.54 -1.88
C SER A 22 2.80 -6.92 -0.43
N TRP A 23 1.73 -7.01 0.36
CA TRP A 23 1.75 -7.45 1.75
C TRP A 23 0.77 -8.62 1.90
N ASP A 24 1.31 -9.83 2.05
CA ASP A 24 0.56 -11.09 2.16
C ASP A 24 0.84 -11.84 3.47
N GLY A 25 1.58 -11.22 4.39
CA GLY A 25 1.85 -11.80 5.69
C GLY A 25 0.66 -11.83 6.65
N PRO A 26 0.78 -12.63 7.73
CA PRO A 26 -0.17 -12.62 8.82
C PRO A 26 -0.20 -11.24 9.49
N PRO A 27 -1.34 -10.85 10.07
CA PRO A 27 -1.43 -9.63 10.87
C PRO A 27 -0.36 -9.59 11.97
N ALA A 28 0.24 -8.43 12.21
CA ALA A 28 1.03 -8.20 13.41
C ALA A 28 0.09 -8.25 14.63
N ILE A 29 0.43 -9.09 15.61
CA ILE A 29 -0.29 -9.26 16.87
C ILE A 29 0.37 -8.40 17.94
N THR A 30 1.71 -8.27 17.88
CA THR A 30 2.52 -7.47 18.79
C THR A 30 3.40 -6.49 18.02
N ALA A 31 3.93 -5.48 18.70
CA ALA A 31 4.87 -4.51 18.10
C ALA A 31 6.21 -5.15 17.66
N ALA A 32 6.48 -6.40 18.05
CA ALA A 32 7.65 -7.15 17.60
C ALA A 32 7.45 -7.82 16.24
N ASP A 33 6.20 -7.94 15.77
CA ASP A 33 5.89 -8.68 14.55
C ASP A 33 6.08 -7.82 13.30
N ASP A 34 6.77 -8.36 12.30
CA ASP A 34 6.94 -7.69 11.01
C ASP A 34 5.68 -7.75 10.13
N GLY A 35 4.70 -8.57 10.50
CA GLY A 35 3.41 -8.68 9.80
C GLY A 35 3.55 -9.17 8.35
N GLY A 36 4.61 -9.94 8.05
CA GLY A 36 4.88 -10.53 6.75
C GLY A 36 6.24 -10.22 6.14
N ALA A 37 6.47 -10.84 4.97
CA ALA A 37 7.60 -10.57 4.10
C ALA A 37 7.12 -9.75 2.90
N PRO A 38 7.16 -8.40 2.97
CA PRO A 38 6.71 -7.57 1.88
C PRO A 38 7.60 -7.79 0.66
N VAL A 39 6.97 -7.78 -0.51
CA VAL A 39 7.65 -8.07 -1.78
C VAL A 39 7.33 -7.02 -2.82
N LEU A 40 8.30 -6.75 -3.69
CA LEU A 40 8.03 -6.14 -4.98
C LEU A 40 7.53 -7.24 -5.91
N ARG A 41 6.26 -7.17 -6.28
CA ARG A 41 5.63 -8.13 -7.18
C ARG A 41 5.89 -7.75 -8.63
N LEU A 42 6.49 -8.67 -9.36
CA LEU A 42 6.94 -8.52 -10.73
C LEU A 42 6.27 -9.58 -11.60
N GLN A 43 5.98 -9.26 -12.85
CA GLN A 43 5.43 -10.19 -13.82
C GLN A 43 6.42 -10.38 -14.96
N ALA A 44 6.79 -11.63 -15.22
CA ALA A 44 7.64 -12.01 -16.34
C ALA A 44 6.86 -11.95 -17.67
N PRO A 45 7.54 -11.93 -18.82
CA PRO A 45 6.89 -12.01 -20.13
C PRO A 45 6.05 -13.29 -20.31
N SER A 46 6.40 -14.38 -19.62
CA SER A 46 5.60 -15.62 -19.61
C SER A 46 4.23 -15.47 -18.93
N GLY A 47 4.03 -14.40 -18.15
CA GLY A 47 2.86 -14.19 -17.31
C GLY A 47 3.07 -14.60 -15.85
N ASP A 48 4.15 -15.31 -15.54
CA ASP A 48 4.45 -15.75 -14.18
C ASP A 48 4.82 -14.60 -13.26
N PHE A 49 4.45 -14.74 -11.99
CA PHE A 49 4.82 -13.79 -10.95
C PHE A 49 6.16 -14.15 -10.30
N ARG A 50 7.02 -13.14 -10.21
CA ARG A 50 8.24 -13.16 -9.42
C ARG A 50 8.09 -12.20 -8.25
N HIS A 51 8.48 -12.62 -7.07
CA HIS A 51 8.49 -11.79 -5.87
C HIS A 51 9.93 -11.49 -5.47
N VAL A 52 10.29 -10.20 -5.38
CA VAL A 52 11.57 -9.76 -4.84
C VAL A 52 11.35 -9.29 -3.42
N SER A 53 12.09 -9.87 -2.47
CA SER A 53 11.95 -9.50 -1.05
C SER A 53 12.34 -8.05 -0.80
N LEU A 54 11.58 -7.37 0.06
CA LEU A 54 11.84 -6.01 0.53
C LEU A 54 12.05 -5.96 2.05
N HIS A 55 12.44 -7.08 2.66
CA HIS A 55 12.75 -7.09 4.09
C HIS A 55 13.96 -6.17 4.40
N PRO A 56 14.07 -5.62 5.62
CA PRO A 56 15.26 -4.90 6.04
C PRO A 56 16.54 -5.74 5.85
N GLY A 57 17.51 -5.19 5.10
CA GLY A 57 18.73 -5.87 4.67
C GLY A 57 18.70 -6.35 3.21
N ALA A 58 17.53 -6.40 2.57
CA ALA A 58 17.42 -6.78 1.16
C ALA A 58 18.03 -5.73 0.23
N ARG A 59 18.86 -6.19 -0.72
CA ARG A 59 19.33 -5.35 -1.83
C ARG A 59 18.31 -5.36 -2.96
N LEU A 60 17.93 -4.19 -3.44
CA LEU A 60 17.10 -4.02 -4.64
C LEU A 60 17.91 -3.28 -5.70
N GLY A 61 18.19 -3.97 -6.80
CA GLY A 61 18.88 -3.43 -7.98
C GLY A 61 18.04 -3.64 -9.23
N PHE A 62 17.78 -2.58 -9.99
CA PHE A 62 17.02 -2.64 -11.23
C PHE A 62 17.34 -1.47 -12.16
N ARG A 63 17.05 -1.62 -13.45
CA ARG A 63 17.03 -0.54 -14.43
C ARG A 63 15.64 -0.38 -15.01
N VAL A 64 15.17 0.85 -15.17
CA VAL A 64 13.90 1.11 -15.86
C VAL A 64 14.11 0.88 -17.36
N ALA A 65 13.42 -0.12 -17.90
CA ALA A 65 13.51 -0.47 -19.31
C ALA A 65 12.51 0.32 -20.18
N ASP A 66 11.40 0.75 -19.57
CA ASP A 66 10.37 1.54 -20.24
C ASP A 66 9.75 2.56 -19.26
N PRO A 67 9.89 3.88 -19.54
CA PRO A 67 9.29 4.93 -18.72
C PRO A 67 7.76 5.05 -18.94
N ALA A 68 7.18 4.43 -19.97
CA ALA A 68 5.74 4.44 -20.15
C ALA A 68 5.08 3.36 -19.28
N LYS A 69 3.92 3.70 -18.70
CA LYS A 69 3.14 2.75 -17.91
C LYS A 69 2.39 1.77 -18.81
N SER A 70 2.49 0.50 -18.49
CA SER A 70 1.77 -0.61 -19.14
C SER A 70 0.59 -1.06 -18.28
N CYS A 71 -0.48 -1.49 -18.94
CA CYS A 71 -1.67 -1.97 -18.26
C CYS A 71 -1.35 -3.21 -17.42
N LEU A 72 -1.69 -3.17 -16.13
CA LEU A 72 -1.50 -4.33 -15.26
C LEU A 72 -2.53 -5.43 -15.53
N GLY A 73 -3.71 -5.10 -16.04
CA GLY A 73 -4.81 -6.05 -16.18
C GLY A 73 -6.01 -5.62 -15.35
N HIS A 74 -6.82 -6.56 -14.90
CA HIS A 74 -8.04 -6.30 -14.13
C HIS A 74 -8.32 -7.41 -13.11
N LEU A 75 -9.13 -7.10 -12.10
CA LEU A 75 -9.57 -8.08 -11.11
C LEU A 75 -10.95 -8.66 -11.44
N LEU A 76 -11.05 -9.99 -11.36
CA LEU A 76 -12.30 -10.73 -11.28
C LEU A 76 -12.52 -11.20 -9.84
N VAL A 77 -13.74 -11.02 -9.31
CA VAL A 77 -14.09 -11.42 -7.95
C VAL A 77 -14.99 -12.64 -8.02
N HIS A 78 -14.44 -13.79 -7.61
CA HIS A 78 -15.18 -15.07 -7.64
C HIS A 78 -16.01 -15.27 -6.38
N SER A 79 -15.52 -14.81 -5.23
CA SER A 79 -16.18 -14.97 -3.93
C SER A 79 -15.69 -13.94 -2.92
N SER A 80 -16.12 -14.07 -1.67
CA SER A 80 -15.66 -13.26 -0.55
C SER A 80 -14.15 -13.36 -0.27
N THR A 81 -13.53 -14.49 -0.62
CA THR A 81 -12.12 -14.80 -0.32
C THR A 81 -11.27 -15.01 -1.56
N ARG A 82 -11.88 -15.24 -2.74
CA ARG A 82 -11.16 -15.54 -3.98
C ARG A 82 -11.33 -14.44 -5.02
N ARG A 83 -10.19 -13.98 -5.53
CA ARG A 83 -10.10 -13.05 -6.65
C ARG A 83 -8.94 -13.45 -7.55
N ASP A 84 -9.15 -13.29 -8.84
CA ASP A 84 -8.12 -13.58 -9.83
C ASP A 84 -7.72 -12.26 -10.50
N HIS A 85 -6.41 -12.06 -10.63
CA HIS A 85 -5.87 -10.93 -11.36
C HIS A 85 -5.56 -11.35 -12.79
N ILE A 86 -6.41 -10.89 -13.72
CA ILE A 86 -6.34 -11.25 -15.13
C ILE A 86 -5.46 -10.25 -15.86
N LEU A 87 -4.36 -10.76 -16.42
CA LEU A 87 -3.36 -9.98 -17.15
C LEU A 87 -3.95 -9.32 -18.39
N CYS A 88 -3.39 -8.18 -18.80
CA CYS A 88 -3.79 -7.51 -20.02
C CYS A 88 -3.35 -8.32 -21.26
N ALA A 89 -4.29 -9.02 -21.90
CA ALA A 89 -4.01 -9.82 -23.09
C ALA A 89 -3.41 -9.01 -24.25
N ALA A 90 -3.69 -7.71 -24.32
CA ALA A 90 -3.18 -6.82 -25.35
C ALA A 90 -1.80 -6.21 -25.04
N GLY A 91 -1.28 -6.37 -23.80
CA GLY A 91 -0.05 -5.68 -23.37
C GLY A 91 -0.11 -4.15 -23.55
N ALA A 92 -1.31 -3.56 -23.50
CA ALA A 92 -1.54 -2.17 -23.87
C ALA A 92 -0.95 -1.17 -22.86
N ARG A 93 -0.80 0.09 -23.25
CA ARG A 93 -0.43 1.18 -22.34
C ARG A 93 -1.53 1.47 -21.33
N ALA A 94 -1.12 1.87 -20.12
CA ALA A 94 -2.04 2.36 -19.11
C ALA A 94 -2.41 3.82 -19.44
N VAL A 95 -3.71 4.07 -19.56
CA VAL A 95 -4.27 5.41 -19.84
C VAL A 95 -5.10 5.94 -18.68
N ARG A 96 -5.50 5.06 -17.75
CA ARG A 96 -6.22 5.42 -16.51
C ARG A 96 -5.56 4.73 -15.33
N GLY A 97 -4.78 5.49 -14.56
CA GLY A 97 -4.02 4.95 -13.43
C GLY A 97 -2.99 3.92 -13.86
N LYS A 98 -3.32 2.62 -13.68
CA LYS A 98 -2.47 1.47 -14.02
C LYS A 98 -3.11 0.55 -15.08
N GLN A 99 -4.19 0.99 -15.73
CA GLN A 99 -4.99 0.18 -16.64
C GLN A 99 -5.23 0.88 -17.98
N CYS A 100 -5.38 0.08 -19.05
CA CYS A 100 -5.99 0.52 -20.30
C CYS A 100 -7.52 0.60 -20.14
N GLU A 101 -8.22 1.23 -21.08
CA GLU A 101 -9.68 1.42 -21.02
C GLU A 101 -10.45 0.10 -20.88
N ARG A 102 -10.09 -0.91 -21.70
CA ARG A 102 -10.76 -2.22 -21.67
C ARG A 102 -10.61 -2.91 -20.31
N CYS A 103 -9.40 -2.99 -19.77
CA CYS A 103 -9.17 -3.60 -18.48
C CYS A 103 -9.85 -2.81 -17.35
N PHE A 104 -9.82 -1.47 -17.42
CA PHE A 104 -10.56 -0.66 -16.45
C PHE A 104 -12.06 -0.97 -16.44
N MET A 105 -12.69 -1.16 -17.61
CA MET A 105 -14.11 -1.48 -17.70
C MET A 105 -14.45 -2.87 -17.16
N LEU A 106 -13.57 -3.85 -17.41
CA LEU A 106 -13.69 -5.23 -16.95
C LEU A 106 -13.37 -5.42 -15.47
N ASP A 107 -12.68 -4.46 -14.85
CA ASP A 107 -12.31 -4.55 -13.44
C ASP A 107 -13.53 -4.49 -12.54
N GLU A 108 -13.86 -5.59 -11.89
CA GLU A 108 -15.02 -5.66 -11.00
C GLU A 108 -14.80 -4.86 -9.71
N SER A 109 -13.55 -4.68 -9.27
CA SER A 109 -13.23 -3.99 -8.02
C SER A 109 -13.61 -2.50 -8.05
N ARG A 110 -13.71 -1.90 -9.25
CA ARG A 110 -14.16 -0.50 -9.42
C ARG A 110 -15.57 -0.27 -8.87
N LEU A 111 -16.41 -1.30 -8.85
CA LEU A 111 -17.81 -1.21 -8.40
C LEU A 111 -17.95 -1.20 -6.87
N ILE A 112 -16.88 -1.54 -6.13
CA ILE A 112 -16.88 -1.60 -4.66
C ILE A 112 -17.24 -0.23 -4.04
N HIS A 113 -16.74 0.85 -4.63
CA HIS A 113 -16.89 2.19 -4.08
C HIS A 113 -18.32 2.72 -4.18
N ASP A 114 -19.03 2.41 -5.27
CA ASP A 114 -20.37 2.95 -5.56
C ASP A 114 -21.51 1.98 -5.24
N PHE A 115 -21.22 0.78 -4.73
CA PHE A 115 -22.24 -0.24 -4.45
C PHE A 115 -23.37 0.27 -3.54
N HIS A 116 -23.04 1.10 -2.56
CA HIS A 116 -24.03 1.67 -1.64
C HIS A 116 -25.02 2.63 -2.31
N ARG A 117 -24.73 3.08 -3.55
CA ARG A 117 -25.56 3.98 -4.37
C ARG A 117 -26.48 3.23 -5.35
N GLY A 118 -26.61 1.91 -5.23
CA GLY A 118 -27.57 1.11 -6.00
C GLY A 118 -27.04 0.47 -7.29
N GLY A 119 -25.72 0.43 -7.48
CA GLY A 119 -25.09 -0.22 -8.63
C GLY A 119 -25.30 -1.75 -8.65
N ARG A 120 -25.55 -2.32 -9.84
CA ARG A 120 -25.51 -3.77 -10.04
C ARG A 120 -24.06 -4.28 -9.95
N VAL A 121 -23.87 -5.38 -9.24
CA VAL A 121 -22.57 -6.05 -9.06
C VAL A 121 -22.68 -7.52 -9.47
N THR A 122 -21.56 -8.13 -9.85
CA THR A 122 -21.49 -9.56 -10.17
C THR A 122 -21.74 -10.42 -8.93
N PRO A 123 -22.15 -11.69 -9.07
CA PRO A 123 -22.44 -12.55 -7.92
C PRO A 123 -21.27 -12.71 -6.94
N GLY A 124 -20.05 -12.93 -7.46
CA GLY A 124 -18.86 -13.06 -6.60
C GLY A 124 -18.51 -11.75 -5.89
N LEU A 125 -18.63 -10.61 -6.58
CA LEU A 125 -18.46 -9.31 -5.94
C LEU A 125 -19.55 -9.03 -4.90
N ARG A 126 -20.80 -9.46 -5.13
CA ARG A 126 -21.86 -9.38 -4.12
C ARG A 126 -21.49 -10.18 -2.88
N GLU A 127 -21.06 -11.41 -3.03
CA GLU A 127 -20.62 -12.22 -1.89
C GLU A 127 -19.49 -11.52 -1.12
N TYR A 128 -18.52 -10.95 -1.83
CA TYR A 128 -17.48 -10.11 -1.22
C TYR A 128 -18.06 -8.94 -0.42
N LEU A 129 -18.99 -8.19 -1.00
CA LEU A 129 -19.56 -7.02 -0.35
C LEU A 129 -20.50 -7.36 0.81
N MET A 130 -21.11 -8.54 0.83
CA MET A 130 -22.00 -8.97 1.90
C MET A 130 -21.28 -9.51 3.14
N GLN A 131 -19.95 -9.68 3.09
CA GLN A 131 -19.16 -10.04 4.26
C GLN A 131 -18.97 -8.84 5.22
N GLU A 132 -18.52 -9.10 6.45
CA GLU A 132 -18.24 -8.01 7.39
C GLU A 132 -17.13 -7.07 6.89
N HIS A 133 -17.31 -5.78 7.19
CA HIS A 133 -16.35 -4.74 6.87
C HIS A 133 -16.07 -3.86 8.07
N TRP A 134 -14.88 -3.27 8.10
CA TRP A 134 -14.40 -2.46 9.18
C TRP A 134 -14.15 -1.04 8.69
N LEU A 135 -14.60 -0.08 9.48
CA LEU A 135 -14.28 1.34 9.33
C LEU A 135 -13.09 1.65 10.22
N TYR A 136 -12.12 2.41 9.71
CA TYR A 136 -10.94 2.83 10.46
C TYR A 136 -10.61 4.30 10.23
N VAL A 137 -9.88 4.86 11.18
CA VAL A 137 -9.15 6.12 11.04
C VAL A 137 -7.67 5.80 10.98
N ALA A 138 -7.01 6.24 9.91
CA ALA A 138 -5.57 6.05 9.69
C ALA A 138 -4.84 7.39 9.64
N THR A 139 -3.72 7.48 10.32
CA THR A 139 -2.86 8.67 10.40
C THR A 139 -1.49 8.34 9.80
N PHE A 140 -0.99 9.22 8.92
CA PHE A 140 0.29 9.06 8.22
C PHE A 140 1.40 9.88 8.89
N ALA A 141 2.63 9.66 8.44
CA ALA A 141 3.86 10.18 9.06
C ALA A 141 3.83 11.68 9.42
N GLY A 142 3.14 12.52 8.65
CA GLY A 142 3.04 13.97 8.89
C GLY A 142 1.77 14.41 9.62
N GLY A 143 1.03 13.50 10.27
CA GLY A 143 -0.21 13.79 10.99
C GLY A 143 -1.48 13.83 10.12
N ALA A 144 -1.33 13.88 8.79
CA ALA A 144 -2.46 13.77 7.87
C ALA A 144 -3.24 12.48 8.14
N SER A 145 -4.56 12.60 8.33
CA SER A 145 -5.44 11.50 8.71
C SER A 145 -6.56 11.31 7.70
N LYS A 146 -7.10 10.10 7.63
CA LYS A 146 -8.23 9.75 6.77
C LYS A 146 -9.14 8.73 7.44
N VAL A 147 -10.39 8.70 6.99
CA VAL A 147 -11.27 7.56 7.20
C VAL A 147 -11.11 6.56 6.04
N GLY A 148 -11.34 5.28 6.30
CA GLY A 148 -11.27 4.26 5.27
C GLY A 148 -11.96 2.96 5.68
N THR A 149 -12.15 2.09 4.69
CA THR A 149 -12.81 0.79 4.88
C THR A 149 -11.94 -0.38 4.44
N ALA A 150 -12.17 -1.55 5.04
CA ALA A 150 -11.56 -2.82 4.69
C ALA A 150 -12.50 -3.99 4.98
N SER A 151 -12.42 -5.08 4.22
CA SER A 151 -13.11 -6.32 4.58
C SER A 151 -12.43 -6.98 5.79
N GLY A 152 -13.20 -7.68 6.63
CA GLY A 152 -12.70 -8.35 7.84
C GLY A 152 -11.39 -9.12 7.63
N PRO A 153 -11.32 -10.07 6.68
CA PRO A 153 -10.12 -10.88 6.45
C PRO A 153 -8.85 -10.12 6.06
N ARG A 154 -8.97 -8.86 5.60
CA ARG A 154 -7.85 -8.04 5.12
C ARG A 154 -7.68 -6.75 5.92
N LYS A 155 -8.39 -6.57 7.04
CA LYS A 155 -8.44 -5.29 7.76
C LYS A 155 -7.05 -4.79 8.16
N TRP A 156 -6.20 -5.69 8.65
CA TRP A 156 -4.83 -5.36 9.05
C TRP A 156 -3.94 -5.08 7.82
N ASN A 157 -3.94 -5.98 6.83
CA ASN A 157 -3.09 -5.83 5.62
C ASN A 157 -3.41 -4.53 4.89
N ARG A 158 -4.68 -4.13 4.84
CA ARG A 158 -5.11 -2.90 4.17
C ARG A 158 -4.47 -1.64 4.76
N LEU A 159 -4.21 -1.60 6.05
CA LEU A 159 -3.54 -0.48 6.71
C LEU A 159 -2.02 -0.54 6.49
N ALA A 160 -1.43 -1.74 6.56
CA ALA A 160 -0.03 -1.98 6.26
C ALA A 160 0.33 -1.55 4.82
N GLU A 161 -0.43 -1.99 3.82
CA GLU A 161 -0.28 -1.62 2.40
C GLU A 161 -0.36 -0.11 2.16
N GLN A 162 -1.17 0.58 2.95
CA GLN A 162 -1.36 2.04 2.83
C GLN A 162 -0.26 2.84 3.51
N GLY A 163 0.60 2.19 4.30
CA GLY A 163 1.68 2.84 5.06
C GLY A 163 1.16 3.70 6.21
N ALA A 164 0.13 3.25 6.92
CA ALA A 164 -0.36 3.94 8.11
C ALA A 164 0.74 4.00 9.19
N ALA A 165 0.92 5.16 9.82
CA ALA A 165 1.85 5.34 10.93
C ALA A 165 1.20 5.00 12.28
N ALA A 166 -0.10 5.30 12.40
CA ALA A 166 -1.01 4.89 13.46
C ALA A 166 -2.41 4.68 12.88
N ALA A 167 -3.21 3.78 13.46
CA ALA A 167 -4.59 3.58 13.06
C ALA A 167 -5.44 2.93 14.17
N ARG A 168 -6.75 3.20 14.14
CA ARG A 168 -7.76 2.60 15.02
C ARG A 168 -8.98 2.22 14.19
N TYR A 169 -9.53 1.04 14.43
CA TYR A 169 -10.84 0.66 13.93
C TYR A 169 -11.92 1.28 14.82
N VAL A 170 -12.94 1.86 14.18
CA VAL A 170 -13.99 2.64 14.87
C VAL A 170 -15.38 2.03 14.72
N ALA A 171 -15.59 1.18 13.71
CA ALA A 171 -16.82 0.40 13.57
C ALA A 171 -16.59 -0.93 12.86
N ARG A 172 -17.42 -1.90 13.22
CA ARG A 172 -17.58 -3.17 12.51
C ARG A 172 -19.00 -3.22 11.93
N ALA A 173 -19.09 -3.19 10.62
CA ALA A 173 -20.33 -3.22 9.86
C ALA A 173 -20.60 -4.62 9.32
N ARG A 174 -21.87 -5.01 9.27
CA ARG A 174 -22.30 -6.33 8.78
C ARG A 174 -21.96 -6.55 7.31
N ASP A 175 -21.90 -5.48 6.52
CA ASP A 175 -21.68 -5.53 5.07
C ASP A 175 -20.98 -4.26 4.54
N GLY A 176 -20.53 -4.35 3.30
CA GLY A 176 -19.83 -3.32 2.56
C GLY A 176 -20.70 -2.13 2.14
N ARG A 177 -22.04 -2.23 2.21
CA ARG A 177 -22.92 -1.09 1.99
C ARG A 177 -22.97 -0.23 3.25
N VAL A 178 -23.22 -0.84 4.40
CA VAL A 178 -23.28 -0.13 5.69
C VAL A 178 -21.95 0.59 5.93
N VAL A 179 -20.80 -0.09 5.79
CA VAL A 179 -19.50 0.54 6.05
C VAL A 179 -19.22 1.77 5.16
N ARG A 180 -19.72 1.80 3.92
CA ARG A 180 -19.56 2.94 3.00
C ARG A 180 -20.44 4.11 3.38
N ILE A 181 -21.67 3.84 3.83
CA ILE A 181 -22.54 4.88 4.40
C ILE A 181 -21.86 5.52 5.61
N LEU A 182 -21.25 4.72 6.49
CA LEU A 182 -20.51 5.24 7.65
C LEU A 182 -19.25 6.02 7.24
N GLU A 183 -18.52 5.58 6.21
CA GLU A 183 -17.36 6.30 5.66
C GLU A 183 -17.76 7.67 5.09
N ASP A 184 -18.85 7.74 4.33
CA ASP A 184 -19.40 8.99 3.79
C ASP A 184 -19.89 9.90 4.93
N LEU A 185 -20.58 9.35 5.95
CA LEU A 185 -21.02 10.10 7.14
C LEU A 185 -19.85 10.73 7.91
N VAL A 186 -18.82 9.93 8.24
CA VAL A 186 -17.62 10.43 8.94
C VAL A 186 -16.88 11.48 8.09
N THR A 187 -16.89 11.33 6.77
CA THR A 187 -16.31 12.33 5.87
C THR A 187 -17.08 13.64 5.93
N ALA A 188 -18.41 13.58 5.85
CA ALA A 188 -19.28 14.75 5.82
C ALA A 188 -19.28 15.52 7.15
N GLU A 189 -19.42 14.81 8.26
CA GLU A 189 -19.68 15.43 9.57
C GLU A 189 -18.42 15.65 10.41
N ALA A 190 -17.41 14.77 10.29
CA ALA A 190 -16.13 14.91 11.02
C ALA A 190 -15.00 15.47 10.14
N GLY A 191 -15.26 15.76 8.86
CA GLY A 191 -14.29 16.35 7.94
C GLY A 191 -13.09 15.46 7.60
N LEU A 192 -13.14 14.17 7.92
CA LEU A 192 -12.05 13.24 7.63
C LEU A 192 -12.08 12.85 6.14
N PRO A 193 -11.03 13.13 5.35
CA PRO A 193 -11.02 12.74 3.94
C PRO A 193 -10.95 11.21 3.81
N GLN A 194 -11.33 10.68 2.65
CA GLN A 194 -11.24 9.23 2.36
C GLN A 194 -9.88 8.82 1.73
N GLN A 195 -9.07 9.80 1.33
CA GLN A 195 -7.81 9.58 0.63
C GLN A 195 -6.70 10.53 1.10
N VAL A 196 -5.47 10.00 1.15
CA VAL A 196 -4.24 10.78 1.26
C VAL A 196 -3.33 10.39 0.10
N ARG A 197 -2.79 11.38 -0.62
CA ARG A 197 -1.96 11.17 -1.82
C ARG A 197 -0.68 10.41 -1.50
N SER A 198 -0.30 9.46 -2.35
CA SER A 198 0.95 8.67 -2.18
C SER A 198 2.19 9.54 -2.07
N ALA A 199 2.32 10.58 -2.93
CA ALA A 199 3.44 11.53 -2.87
C ALA A 199 3.54 12.24 -1.51
N ALA A 200 2.41 12.71 -0.97
CA ALA A 200 2.36 13.36 0.33
C ALA A 200 2.78 12.42 1.49
N LYS A 201 2.47 11.11 1.37
CA LYS A 201 2.93 10.11 2.35
C LYS A 201 4.45 9.94 2.32
N ALA A 202 5.04 9.90 1.12
CA ALA A 202 6.48 9.78 0.94
C ALA A 202 7.22 11.04 1.44
N GLU A 203 6.70 12.22 1.10
CA GLU A 203 7.26 13.50 1.55
C GLU A 203 7.20 13.64 3.09
N ALA A 204 6.06 13.27 3.69
CA ALA A 204 5.90 13.31 5.14
C ALA A 204 6.86 12.37 5.89
N LEU A 205 7.36 11.32 5.24
CA LEU A 205 8.38 10.44 5.81
C LEU A 205 9.75 11.08 5.87
N LEU A 206 10.00 12.22 5.21
CA LEU A 206 11.27 12.95 5.36
C LEU A 206 11.43 13.53 6.77
N ARG A 207 10.32 13.98 7.35
CA ARG A 207 10.22 14.54 8.71
C ARG A 207 8.95 14.02 9.39
N PRO A 208 8.90 12.74 9.79
CA PRO A 208 7.75 12.17 10.46
C PRO A 208 7.60 12.81 11.84
N LEU A 209 6.35 13.00 12.26
CA LEU A 209 6.04 13.40 13.63
C LEU A 209 6.41 12.27 14.60
N PRO A 210 6.75 12.61 15.87
CA PRO A 210 6.99 11.63 16.91
C PRO A 210 5.81 10.65 17.09
N ALA A 211 6.11 9.39 17.42
CA ALA A 211 5.10 8.36 17.59
C ALA A 211 3.99 8.71 18.61
N PRO A 212 4.28 9.31 19.79
CA PRO A 212 3.24 9.72 20.73
C PRO A 212 2.29 10.79 20.16
N GLU A 213 2.81 11.71 19.34
CA GLU A 213 2.02 12.76 18.71
C GLU A 213 1.09 12.18 17.64
N LEU A 214 1.61 11.28 16.79
CA LEU A 214 0.81 10.56 15.81
C LEU A 214 -0.30 9.72 16.46
N ASP A 215 0.02 9.06 17.57
CA ASP A 215 -0.97 8.30 18.32
C ASP A 215 -2.05 9.20 18.93
N ALA A 216 -1.68 10.34 19.52
CA ALA A 216 -2.63 11.32 20.07
C ALA A 216 -3.55 11.90 18.99
N ILE A 217 -3.01 12.27 17.82
CA ILE A 217 -3.79 12.73 16.66
C ILE A 217 -4.79 11.66 16.26
N ASN A 218 -4.32 10.41 16.10
CA ASN A 218 -5.17 9.31 15.67
C ASN A 218 -6.26 8.97 16.71
N ALA A 219 -5.91 8.93 18.00
CA ALA A 219 -6.81 8.64 19.10
C ALA A 219 -7.94 9.66 19.18
N ARG A 220 -7.61 10.96 19.08
CA ARG A 220 -8.61 12.04 19.08
C ARG A 220 -9.59 11.90 17.92
N LEU A 221 -9.09 11.77 16.69
CA LEU A 221 -9.94 11.65 15.50
C LEU A 221 -10.78 10.37 15.50
N ALA A 222 -10.22 9.26 16.02
CA ALA A 222 -10.96 8.02 16.20
C ALA A 222 -12.06 8.16 17.26
N ALA A 223 -11.82 8.89 18.35
CA ALA A 223 -12.83 9.17 19.37
C ALA A 223 -13.97 10.06 18.83
N GLU A 224 -13.63 11.11 18.07
CA GLU A 224 -14.61 11.97 17.38
C GLU A 224 -15.48 11.16 16.42
N ALA A 225 -14.87 10.29 15.61
CA ALA A 225 -15.63 9.40 14.73
C ALA A 225 -16.55 8.44 15.51
N ARG A 226 -16.08 7.86 16.62
CA ARG A 226 -16.92 6.97 17.45
C ARG A 226 -18.09 7.69 18.11
N ALA A 227 -17.89 8.93 18.58
CA ALA A 227 -18.96 9.75 19.14
C ALA A 227 -20.03 10.03 18.09
N LEU A 228 -19.64 10.47 16.90
CA LEU A 228 -20.55 10.67 15.77
C LEU A 228 -21.34 9.38 15.42
N LEU A 229 -20.66 8.23 15.42
CA LEU A 229 -21.29 6.93 15.13
C LEU A 229 -22.20 6.43 16.26
N ALA A 230 -22.02 6.89 17.50
CA ALA A 230 -22.92 6.52 18.59
C ALA A 230 -24.29 7.20 18.47
N ASP A 231 -24.32 8.39 17.85
CA ASP A 231 -25.53 9.23 17.74
C ASP A 231 -26.25 9.08 16.38
N THR A 232 -25.75 8.24 15.48
CA THR A 232 -26.34 8.07 14.15
C THR A 232 -27.55 7.13 14.16
N ALA A 233 -28.52 7.40 13.28
CA ALA A 233 -29.66 6.50 13.05
C ALA A 233 -29.34 5.33 12.10
N VAL A 234 -28.11 5.25 11.57
CA VAL A 234 -27.70 4.14 10.69
C VAL A 234 -27.66 2.83 11.48
N GLU A 235 -28.25 1.77 10.96
CA GLU A 235 -28.24 0.45 11.57
C GLU A 235 -27.24 -0.51 10.91
N GLY A 236 -27.03 -1.69 11.51
CA GLY A 236 -26.25 -2.78 10.91
C GLY A 236 -24.75 -2.70 11.16
N PHE A 237 -24.33 -1.98 12.21
CA PHE A 237 -22.94 -1.95 12.66
C PHE A 237 -22.85 -1.89 14.19
N THR A 238 -21.64 -2.11 14.70
CA THR A 238 -21.27 -1.90 16.11
C THR A 238 -20.07 -0.97 16.16
N VAL A 239 -20.10 0.03 17.04
CA VAL A 239 -18.92 0.85 17.37
C VAL A 239 -17.87 -0.05 18.04
N VAL A 240 -16.61 0.12 17.66
CA VAL A 240 -15.47 -0.62 18.25
C VAL A 240 -14.35 0.35 18.60
N ASP A 241 -13.53 0.00 19.58
CA ASP A 241 -12.28 0.71 19.90
C ASP A 241 -11.14 -0.31 19.85
N GLU A 242 -10.58 -0.50 18.66
CA GLU A 242 -9.52 -1.49 18.43
C GLU A 242 -8.30 -0.81 17.78
N PRO A 243 -7.13 -0.81 18.43
CA PRO A 243 -5.91 -0.27 17.83
C PRO A 243 -5.37 -1.21 16.75
N TRP A 244 -4.83 -0.62 15.69
CA TRP A 244 -4.04 -1.37 14.70
C TRP A 244 -2.56 -1.39 15.08
N ILE A 245 -1.95 -2.57 15.03
CA ILE A 245 -0.53 -2.74 15.33
C ILE A 245 0.28 -2.55 14.04
N ARG A 246 1.17 -1.55 14.05
CA ARG A 246 2.07 -1.28 12.93
C ARG A 246 3.14 -2.38 12.81
N PRO A 247 3.44 -2.88 11.60
CA PRO A 247 4.49 -3.87 11.42
C PRO A 247 5.88 -3.31 11.80
N ARG A 248 6.68 -4.13 12.51
CA ARG A 248 7.98 -3.74 13.07
C ARG A 248 8.96 -3.21 12.04
N GLN A 249 9.03 -3.78 10.85
CA GLN A 249 9.88 -3.32 9.75
C GLN A 249 9.61 -1.88 9.28
N ALA A 250 8.47 -1.27 9.65
CA ALA A 250 8.21 0.15 9.42
C ALA A 250 8.82 1.06 10.50
N SER A 251 9.37 0.52 11.59
CA SER A 251 9.81 1.30 12.75
C SER A 251 10.90 2.31 12.41
N LEU A 252 11.88 1.95 11.58
CA LEU A 252 12.95 2.87 11.18
C LEU A 252 12.45 4.01 10.29
N LEU A 253 11.40 3.78 9.48
CA LEU A 253 10.77 4.83 8.69
C LEU A 253 10.10 5.90 9.53
N HIS A 254 9.62 5.54 10.72
CA HIS A 254 8.96 6.43 11.67
C HIS A 254 9.83 6.77 12.88
N GLY A 255 11.07 6.30 12.90
CA GLY A 255 12.04 6.54 13.97
C GLY A 255 12.72 7.90 13.85
N PRO A 256 13.44 8.33 14.89
CA PRO A 256 14.31 9.50 14.83
C PRO A 256 15.45 9.26 13.82
N GLY A 257 15.88 10.31 13.13
CA GLY A 257 17.00 10.22 12.19
C GLY A 257 16.87 11.21 11.03
N ALA A 258 18.02 11.73 10.60
CA ALA A 258 18.11 12.50 9.36
C ALA A 258 17.88 11.58 8.17
N ARG A 259 17.14 12.08 7.18
CA ARG A 259 16.82 11.35 5.96
C ARG A 259 16.51 12.31 4.84
N HIS A 260 16.82 11.86 3.64
CA HIS A 260 16.81 12.67 2.43
C HIS A 260 15.79 12.11 1.44
N PRO A 261 15.25 12.96 0.55
CA PRO A 261 14.55 12.45 -0.61
C PRO A 261 15.50 11.58 -1.42
N TYR A 262 15.01 10.46 -1.94
CA TYR A 262 15.79 9.67 -2.88
C TYR A 262 16.19 10.54 -4.09
N PRO A 263 17.47 10.56 -4.48
CA PRO A 263 18.00 11.63 -5.32
C PRO A 263 17.70 11.47 -6.81
N HIS A 264 17.24 10.28 -7.23
CA HIS A 264 17.01 9.96 -8.64
C HIS A 264 15.52 9.74 -8.93
N PRO A 265 14.98 10.28 -10.04
CA PRO A 265 13.66 9.90 -10.52
C PRO A 265 13.57 8.38 -10.73
N LEU A 266 12.46 7.75 -10.33
CA LEU A 266 12.26 6.29 -10.46
C LEU A 266 11.60 5.89 -11.78
N ASP A 267 11.90 6.62 -12.85
CA ASP A 267 11.32 6.43 -14.19
C ASP A 267 12.32 6.29 -15.32
N SER A 268 13.62 6.38 -15.03
CA SER A 268 14.71 6.15 -15.98
C SER A 268 15.88 5.43 -15.30
N ASP A 269 16.88 5.04 -16.08
CA ASP A 269 18.20 4.63 -15.60
C ASP A 269 18.24 3.44 -14.62
N GLY A 270 19.45 3.18 -14.11
CA GLY A 270 19.74 2.16 -13.11
C GLY A 270 19.56 2.69 -11.70
N HIS A 271 19.06 1.83 -10.82
CA HIS A 271 18.87 2.12 -9.42
C HIS A 271 19.35 0.96 -8.56
N GLY A 272 20.02 1.30 -7.47
CA GLY A 272 20.48 0.35 -6.49
C GLY A 272 20.54 0.90 -5.09
N PHE A 273 19.90 0.20 -4.16
CA PHE A 273 19.97 0.49 -2.74
C PHE A 273 19.66 -0.73 -1.88
N THR A 274 20.07 -0.66 -0.62
CA THR A 274 19.71 -1.62 0.44
C THR A 274 18.52 -1.08 1.23
N VAL A 275 17.45 -1.87 1.32
CA VAL A 275 16.27 -1.52 2.13
C VAL A 275 16.61 -1.65 3.61
N THR A 276 16.40 -0.60 4.40
CA THR A 276 16.59 -0.62 5.86
C THR A 276 15.26 -0.62 6.62
N GLY A 277 14.18 -0.16 6.01
CA GLY A 277 12.83 -0.23 6.57
C GLY A 277 11.77 -0.08 5.49
N LEU A 278 10.56 -0.58 5.75
CA LEU A 278 9.46 -0.54 4.77
C LEU A 278 8.10 -0.26 5.44
N GLY A 279 7.34 0.66 4.87
CA GLY A 279 5.99 1.03 5.29
C GLY A 279 5.10 1.32 4.08
N GLY A 280 4.09 0.48 3.87
CA GLY A 280 3.28 0.51 2.65
C GLY A 280 4.13 0.28 1.41
N HIS A 281 4.27 1.29 0.57
CA HIS A 281 5.12 1.28 -0.63
C HIS A 281 6.35 2.19 -0.51
N ASN A 282 6.63 2.73 0.68
CA ASN A 282 7.78 3.58 0.91
C ASN A 282 8.86 2.77 1.63
N ALA A 283 10.09 2.82 1.12
CA ALA A 283 11.26 2.24 1.75
C ALA A 283 12.12 3.34 2.35
N LEU A 284 12.72 3.05 3.50
CA LEU A 284 13.95 3.72 3.91
C LEU A 284 15.09 2.88 3.33
N ALA A 285 16.04 3.53 2.69
CA ALA A 285 17.10 2.84 1.99
C ALA A 285 18.46 3.51 2.19
N ARG A 286 19.53 2.73 2.07
CA ARG A 286 20.92 3.20 1.99
C ARG A 286 21.44 2.98 0.58
N LEU A 287 22.13 3.99 0.05
CA LEU A 287 22.90 3.88 -1.18
C LEU A 287 24.29 3.32 -0.88
N ASP A 288 24.90 2.66 -1.85
CA ASP A 288 26.26 2.13 -1.71
C ASP A 288 27.25 3.30 -1.52
N GLY A 289 28.14 3.20 -0.53
CA GLY A 289 29.10 4.27 -0.22
C GLY A 289 28.52 5.49 0.52
N ALA A 290 27.24 5.46 0.92
CA ALA A 290 26.62 6.50 1.75
C ALA A 290 26.18 5.97 3.12
N ASP A 291 26.34 6.81 4.15
CA ASP A 291 25.75 6.58 5.47
C ASP A 291 24.36 7.22 5.63
N ALA A 292 24.00 8.13 4.72
CA ALA A 292 22.71 8.79 4.69
C ALA A 292 21.56 7.83 4.37
N ALA A 293 20.40 8.09 4.98
CA ALA A 293 19.16 7.36 4.73
C ALA A 293 18.29 8.11 3.72
N PHE A 294 17.70 7.39 2.77
CA PHE A 294 16.88 7.94 1.70
C PHE A 294 15.48 7.36 1.74
N VAL A 295 14.47 8.21 1.55
CA VAL A 295 13.07 7.78 1.41
C VAL A 295 12.78 7.51 -0.06
N VAL A 296 12.48 6.24 -0.38
CA VAL A 296 12.19 5.76 -1.74
C VAL A 296 10.72 5.40 -1.87
N ASN A 297 9.99 6.05 -2.77
CA ASN A 297 8.59 5.70 -3.06
C ASN A 297 8.53 4.64 -4.17
N LEU A 298 8.55 3.36 -3.79
CA LEU A 298 8.44 2.23 -4.72
C LEU A 298 7.08 2.16 -5.43
N GLY A 299 6.08 2.90 -4.95
CA GLY A 299 4.79 3.06 -5.64
C GLY A 299 4.93 3.69 -7.02
N GLN A 300 6.00 4.46 -7.27
CA GLN A 300 6.31 5.07 -8.58
C GLN A 300 6.66 4.03 -9.65
N LEU A 301 7.11 2.84 -9.25
CA LEU A 301 7.47 1.75 -10.16
C LEU A 301 6.26 1.02 -10.71
N ALA A 302 5.11 1.08 -10.03
CA ALA A 302 3.95 0.32 -10.46
C ALA A 302 3.53 0.68 -11.89
N ALA A 303 3.24 -0.37 -12.67
CA ALA A 303 2.97 -0.34 -14.10
C ALA A 303 4.19 -0.01 -15.01
N ARG A 304 5.41 0.14 -14.47
CA ARG A 304 6.63 0.29 -15.28
C ARG A 304 7.29 -1.05 -15.55
N THR A 305 8.09 -1.11 -16.60
CA THR A 305 8.90 -2.30 -16.92
C THR A 305 10.34 -2.09 -16.47
N VAL A 306 10.87 -3.05 -15.73
CA VAL A 306 12.22 -3.02 -15.18
C VAL A 306 13.01 -4.26 -15.58
N ILE A 307 14.33 -4.15 -15.60
CA ILE A 307 15.27 -5.27 -15.69
C ILE A 307 15.97 -5.36 -14.34
N LEU A 308 15.93 -6.52 -13.70
CA LEU A 308 16.64 -6.74 -12.44
C LEU A 308 18.12 -6.98 -12.72
N GLY A 309 18.98 -6.53 -11.81
CA GLY A 309 20.43 -6.72 -11.92
C GLY A 309 21.18 -6.07 -10.78
N ASP A 310 22.50 -6.18 -10.83
CA ASP A 310 23.40 -5.52 -9.89
C ASP A 310 23.63 -4.06 -10.32
N PHE A 311 22.60 -3.25 -10.14
CA PHE A 311 22.64 -1.81 -10.39
C PHE A 311 22.94 -1.07 -9.09
N ALA A 312 23.60 0.08 -9.22
CA ALA A 312 23.89 1.03 -8.16
C ALA A 312 23.26 2.39 -8.49
N SER A 313 23.00 3.20 -7.46
CA SER A 313 22.61 4.60 -7.61
C SER A 313 23.75 5.50 -7.16
N GLU A 314 24.02 6.55 -7.93
CA GLU A 314 25.03 7.54 -7.53
C GLU A 314 24.60 8.27 -6.26
N VAL A 315 25.55 8.50 -5.36
CA VAL A 315 25.35 9.28 -4.15
C VAL A 315 25.61 10.75 -4.50
N PRO A 316 24.62 11.65 -4.43
CA PRO A 316 24.88 13.07 -4.63
C PRO A 316 25.81 13.57 -3.52
N ALA A 317 26.59 14.63 -3.79
CA ALA A 317 27.31 15.32 -2.75
C ALA A 317 26.30 15.86 -1.71
N LEU A 318 26.17 15.14 -0.59
CA LEU A 318 25.31 15.53 0.52
C LEU A 318 26.08 16.53 1.37
N GLN A 319 25.71 17.80 1.26
CA GLN A 319 26.17 18.80 2.21
C GLN A 319 25.31 18.64 3.47
N GLU A 320 25.81 17.90 4.45
CA GLU A 320 25.24 17.95 5.79
C GLU A 320 25.38 19.39 6.27
N ALA A 321 24.26 20.03 6.62
CA ALA A 321 24.30 21.36 7.21
C ALA A 321 25.10 21.25 8.52
N LEU A 322 26.34 21.73 8.49
CA LEU A 322 27.11 21.99 9.70
C LEU A 322 26.31 23.05 10.47
N PHE A 323 25.75 22.59 11.58
CA PHE A 323 24.94 23.29 12.60
C PHE A 323 24.86 24.82 12.50
#